data_AF-A0AAD6FNM7-F1
#
_entry.id   AF-A0AAD6FNM7-F1
#
_cell.length_a   1.000
_cell.length_b   1.000
_cell.length_c   1.000
_cell.angle_alpha   90.00
_cell.angle_beta   90.00
_cell.angle_gamma   90.00
#
_symmetry.space_group_name_H-M   'P 1'
#
loop_
_entity.id
_entity.type
_entity.pdbx_description
1 polymer ?
#
loop_
_entity_poly.entity_id
_entity_poly.type
_entity_poly.pdbx_seq_one_letter_code
_entity_poly.pdbx_strand_id
1 'polypeptide(L)'
;MQFLLLLQVVCKKFTCGPNEKCKVEDGVQKCHPVEYTGTCWALGDPHYHTFDSFNFNFQGTCKYVISKTCGNLDGLVPFSVTERNDNRGNTAVSFVREVDVSVCGYNIILLKNQVGRVMVDGELLNLPVQLGEVSQRGHTAVMETDFGLSVSYDWNSELVIKLPCSYYTSVCVATSTVTTVMSSRIQPAKVSLQ
;
A
#
# COMPACT_ATOMS: atom_id res chain seq x y z
N MET A 1 35.93 -41.48 -29.41
CA MET A 1 34.62 -41.55 -28.76
C MET A 1 34.36 -40.24 -28.04
N GLN A 2 33.52 -39.38 -28.61
CA GLN A 2 33.19 -38.07 -28.03
C GLN A 2 31.88 -38.23 -27.26
N PHE A 3 31.95 -38.19 -25.93
CA PHE A 3 30.78 -38.24 -25.06
C PHE A 3 29.99 -36.93 -25.25
N LEU A 4 28.88 -37.01 -25.97
CA LEU A 4 27.88 -35.94 -26.02
C LEU A 4 27.10 -35.98 -24.68
N LEU A 5 27.47 -35.12 -23.74
CA LEU A 5 26.66 -34.85 -22.55
C LEU A 5 25.37 -34.16 -22.99
N LEU A 6 24.30 -34.93 -23.13
CA LEU A 6 22.95 -34.39 -23.30
C LEU A 6 22.55 -33.72 -21.97
N LEU A 7 22.74 -32.41 -21.86
CA LEU A 7 22.13 -31.60 -20.81
C LEU A 7 20.60 -31.66 -21.01
N GLN A 8 19.91 -32.47 -20.21
CA GLN A 8 18.45 -32.45 -20.17
C GLN A 8 17.99 -31.11 -19.61
N VAL A 9 17.35 -30.31 -20.46
CA VAL A 9 16.64 -29.09 -20.04
C VAL A 9 15.36 -29.51 -19.34
N VAL A 10 15.32 -29.42 -18.02
CA VAL A 10 14.12 -29.70 -17.23
C VAL A 10 13.22 -28.49 -17.24
N CYS A 11 12.12 -28.55 -17.99
CA CYS A 11 11.11 -27.51 -18.00
C CYS A 11 10.24 -27.63 -16.74
N LYS A 12 10.26 -26.60 -15.89
CA LYS A 12 9.32 -26.48 -14.76
C LYS A 12 8.14 -25.62 -15.19
N LYS A 13 6.93 -26.04 -14.82
CA LYS A 13 5.75 -25.18 -14.97
C LYS A 13 5.98 -23.89 -14.19
N PHE A 14 5.73 -22.77 -14.87
CA PHE A 14 5.88 -21.43 -14.35
C PHE A 14 4.58 -20.67 -14.58
N THR A 15 4.19 -19.89 -13.58
CA THR A 15 2.98 -19.06 -13.61
C THR A 15 3.35 -17.70 -13.03
N CYS A 16 2.92 -16.63 -13.70
CA CYS A 16 3.11 -15.27 -13.23
C CYS A 16 2.28 -14.98 -11.98
N GLY A 17 2.68 -13.96 -11.23
CA GLY A 17 1.93 -13.46 -10.09
C GLY A 17 0.57 -12.85 -10.50
N PRO A 18 -0.30 -12.54 -9.52
CA PRO A 18 -1.67 -12.04 -9.77
C PRO A 18 -1.73 -10.77 -10.64
N ASN A 19 -0.73 -9.89 -10.53
CA ASN A 19 -0.65 -8.61 -11.24
C ASN A 19 0.39 -8.62 -12.37
N GLU A 20 0.69 -9.79 -12.91
CA GLU A 20 1.67 -9.98 -13.97
C GLU A 20 1.06 -10.73 -15.16
N LYS A 21 1.51 -10.37 -16.35
CA LYS A 21 1.21 -11.07 -17.60
C LYS A 21 2.48 -11.71 -18.15
N CYS A 22 2.33 -12.94 -18.63
CA CYS A 22 3.38 -13.63 -19.35
C CYS A 22 3.57 -12.97 -20.73
N LYS A 23 4.80 -12.57 -21.05
CA LYS A 23 5.22 -12.15 -22.38
C LYS A 23 6.46 -12.92 -22.79
N VAL A 24 6.63 -13.11 -24.10
CA VAL A 24 7.85 -13.69 -24.67
C VAL A 24 8.75 -12.54 -25.10
N GLU A 25 9.94 -12.47 -24.52
CA GLU A 25 11.01 -11.55 -24.93
C GLU A 25 12.24 -12.39 -25.27
N ASP A 26 12.80 -12.18 -26.47
CA ASP A 26 13.95 -12.92 -26.99
C ASP A 26 13.79 -14.45 -26.96
N GLY A 27 12.56 -14.93 -27.19
CA GLY A 27 12.22 -16.35 -27.15
C GLY A 27 12.06 -16.94 -25.74
N VAL A 28 12.22 -16.14 -24.69
CA VAL A 28 12.08 -16.55 -23.28
C VAL A 28 10.80 -15.99 -22.69
N GLN A 29 10.03 -16.84 -22.00
CA GLN A 29 8.84 -16.41 -21.25
C GLN A 29 9.28 -15.65 -19.99
N LYS A 30 8.81 -14.41 -19.84
CA LYS A 30 9.02 -13.56 -18.67
C LYS A 30 7.68 -13.05 -18.15
N CYS A 31 7.62 -12.80 -16.84
CA CYS A 31 6.50 -12.08 -16.25
C CYS A 31 6.76 -10.59 -16.30
N HIS A 32 5.76 -9.86 -16.77
CA HIS A 32 5.77 -8.40 -16.77
C HIS A 32 4.57 -7.92 -15.97
N PRO A 33 4.73 -6.87 -15.16
CA PRO A 33 3.59 -6.26 -14.47
C PRO A 33 2.52 -5.85 -15.49
N VAL A 34 1.25 -6.10 -15.15
CA VAL A 34 0.10 -5.58 -15.90
C VAL A 34 0.06 -4.06 -15.78
N GLU A 35 0.29 -3.57 -14.56
CA GLU A 35 0.45 -2.16 -14.22
C GLU A 35 1.76 -1.95 -13.45
N TYR A 36 2.53 -0.94 -13.84
CA TYR A 36 3.78 -0.58 -13.18
C TYR A 36 3.58 0.14 -11.84
N THR A 37 2.35 0.54 -11.54
CA THR A 37 1.97 1.22 -10.31
C THR A 37 0.72 0.55 -9.75
N GLY A 38 0.81 0.02 -8.52
CA GLY A 38 -0.33 -0.52 -7.80
C GLY A 38 -1.04 0.58 -7.04
N THR A 39 -2.36 0.46 -6.89
CA THR A 39 -3.18 1.40 -6.12
C THR A 39 -3.89 0.69 -4.97
N CYS A 40 -3.85 1.26 -3.77
CA CYS A 40 -4.63 0.88 -2.61
C CYS A 40 -5.39 2.13 -2.13
N TRP A 41 -6.65 1.98 -1.72
CA TRP A 41 -7.42 3.11 -1.22
C TRP A 41 -8.42 2.71 -0.14
N ALA A 42 -8.76 3.69 0.69
CA ALA A 42 -9.86 3.64 1.63
C ALA A 42 -10.79 4.82 1.35
N LEU A 43 -12.10 4.57 1.25
CA LEU A 43 -13.10 5.56 0.90
C LEU A 43 -14.36 5.40 1.75
N GLY A 44 -14.89 6.50 2.29
CA GLY A 44 -16.21 6.51 2.92
C GLY A 44 -16.28 5.69 4.21
N ASP A 45 -17.26 4.79 4.30
CA ASP A 45 -17.61 3.97 5.47
C ASP A 45 -16.89 2.61 5.53
N PRO A 46 -15.62 2.63 5.91
CA PRO A 46 -14.56 2.59 4.93
C PRO A 46 -14.64 1.33 4.04
N HIS A 47 -14.83 1.58 2.75
CA HIS A 47 -14.57 0.62 1.68
C HIS A 47 -13.07 0.63 1.38
N TYR A 48 -12.46 -0.54 1.43
CA TYR A 48 -11.05 -0.73 1.15
C TYR A 48 -10.84 -1.42 -0.19
N HIS A 49 -9.82 -0.97 -0.88
CA HIS A 49 -9.27 -1.61 -2.06
C HIS A 49 -7.78 -1.83 -1.87
N THR A 50 -7.34 -3.04 -2.16
CA THR A 50 -5.96 -3.50 -1.99
C THR A 50 -5.21 -3.50 -3.32
N PHE A 51 -3.88 -3.55 -3.27
CA PHE A 51 -3.03 -3.58 -4.46
C PHE A 51 -3.27 -4.79 -5.38
N ASP A 52 -3.80 -5.90 -4.86
CA ASP A 52 -4.22 -7.09 -5.63
C ASP A 52 -5.70 -7.02 -6.07
N SER A 53 -6.27 -5.82 -6.11
CA SER A 53 -7.63 -5.53 -6.57
C SER A 53 -8.75 -6.16 -5.72
N PHE A 54 -8.47 -6.56 -4.48
CA PHE A 54 -9.48 -7.08 -3.57
C PHE A 54 -10.20 -5.96 -2.82
N ASN A 55 -11.53 -6.00 -2.84
CA ASN A 55 -12.40 -5.03 -2.16
C ASN A 55 -13.00 -5.64 -0.89
N PHE A 56 -12.98 -4.91 0.21
CA PHE A 56 -13.63 -5.31 1.45
C PHE A 56 -14.10 -4.12 2.27
N ASN A 57 -15.00 -4.37 3.22
CA ASN A 57 -15.50 -3.35 4.13
C ASN A 57 -15.06 -3.71 5.53
N PHE A 58 -14.64 -2.71 6.31
CA PHE A 58 -14.22 -2.95 7.68
C PHE A 58 -14.62 -1.78 8.57
N GLN A 59 -15.43 -2.05 9.61
CA GLN A 59 -15.88 -1.02 10.55
C GLN A 59 -15.07 -1.10 11.84
N GLY A 60 -14.55 0.04 12.29
CA GLY A 60 -13.89 0.15 13.60
C GLY A 60 -13.06 1.42 13.70
N THR A 61 -12.88 1.94 14.91
CA THR A 61 -12.26 3.26 15.16
C THR A 61 -10.80 3.21 15.63
N CYS A 62 -10.15 2.06 15.51
CA CYS A 62 -8.74 1.93 15.87
C CYS A 62 -7.82 2.54 14.80
N LYS A 63 -6.52 2.51 15.09
CA LYS A 63 -5.46 2.81 14.13
C LYS A 63 -5.05 1.50 13.43
N TYR A 64 -4.99 1.50 12.10
CA TYR A 64 -4.70 0.33 11.27
C TYR A 64 -3.51 0.59 10.36
N VAL A 65 -2.71 -0.44 10.11
CA VAL A 65 -1.65 -0.40 9.10
C VAL A 65 -2.25 -0.74 7.75
N ILE A 66 -2.36 0.25 6.87
CA ILE A 66 -2.92 0.11 5.53
C ILE A 66 -1.88 -0.40 4.55
N SER A 67 -0.63 0.01 4.70
CA SER A 67 0.46 -0.51 3.89
C SER A 67 1.77 -0.25 4.59
N LYS A 68 2.63 -1.26 4.72
CA LYS A 68 4.00 -1.06 5.17
C LYS A 68 4.95 -1.97 4.43
N THR A 69 6.20 -1.56 4.31
CA THR A 69 7.26 -2.46 3.86
C THR A 69 7.50 -3.58 4.87
N CYS A 70 7.75 -4.79 4.39
CA CYS A 70 8.02 -5.96 5.21
C CYS A 70 8.87 -6.99 4.43
N GLY A 71 9.49 -7.92 5.16
CA GLY A 71 10.33 -8.94 4.54
C GLY A 71 11.71 -8.40 4.14
N ASN A 72 12.31 -9.01 3.11
CA ASN A 72 13.56 -8.54 2.55
C ASN A 72 13.28 -7.40 1.56
N LEU A 73 13.91 -6.24 1.77
CA LEU A 73 13.67 -5.05 0.97
C LEU A 73 14.63 -4.91 -0.22
N ASP A 74 15.72 -5.67 -0.30
CA ASP A 74 16.65 -5.67 -1.44
C ASP A 74 17.02 -4.26 -1.97
N GLY A 75 17.23 -3.30 -1.07
CA GLY A 75 17.58 -1.91 -1.39
C GLY A 75 16.40 -0.95 -1.60
N LEU A 76 15.16 -1.39 -1.41
CA LEU A 76 13.97 -0.55 -1.38
C LEU A 76 13.93 0.34 -0.12
N VAL A 77 13.30 1.51 -0.24
CA VAL A 77 13.15 2.46 0.87
C VAL A 77 11.99 2.00 1.77
N PRO A 78 12.20 1.84 3.09
CA PRO A 78 11.15 1.44 3.99
C PRO A 78 10.11 2.55 4.17
N PHE A 79 8.84 2.16 4.25
CA PHE A 79 7.75 3.08 4.58
C PHE A 79 6.65 2.37 5.40
N SER A 80 5.83 3.16 6.09
CA SER A 80 4.60 2.69 6.73
C SER A 80 3.52 3.75 6.61
N VAL A 81 2.34 3.36 6.11
CA VAL A 81 1.12 4.16 6.09
C VAL A 81 0.11 3.51 7.01
N THR A 82 -0.31 4.29 8.00
CA THR A 82 -1.38 3.93 8.91
C THR A 82 -2.52 4.93 8.79
N GLU A 83 -3.72 4.48 9.07
CA GLU A 83 -4.87 5.37 9.20
C GLU A 83 -5.55 5.15 10.55
N ARG A 84 -6.27 6.15 11.01
CA ARG A 84 -7.20 6.02 12.13
C ARG A 84 -8.58 6.45 11.70
N ASN A 85 -9.57 5.62 12.04
CA ASN A 85 -10.96 5.88 11.70
C ASN A 85 -11.73 6.46 12.90
N ASP A 86 -12.78 7.22 12.61
CA ASP A 86 -13.73 7.71 13.61
C ASP A 86 -15.20 7.51 13.21
N ASN A 87 -16.08 7.48 14.21
CA ASN A 87 -17.52 7.55 13.99
C ASN A 87 -17.94 9.03 13.95
N ARG A 88 -18.82 9.38 13.01
CA ARG A 88 -19.30 10.76 12.81
C ARG A 88 -20.75 10.92 13.29
N GLY A 89 -21.01 10.53 14.53
CA GLY A 89 -22.35 10.54 15.13
C GLY A 89 -23.15 9.24 14.96
N ASN A 90 -22.77 8.37 14.03
CA ASN A 90 -23.28 7.00 13.93
C ASN A 90 -22.17 6.00 14.26
N THR A 91 -22.32 5.25 15.35
CA THR A 91 -21.33 4.27 15.80
C THR A 91 -21.26 3.01 14.93
N ALA A 92 -22.23 2.79 14.04
CA ALA A 92 -22.25 1.65 13.14
C ALA A 92 -21.29 1.80 11.94
N VAL A 93 -20.84 3.02 11.63
CA VAL A 93 -19.98 3.32 10.47
C VAL A 93 -18.79 4.18 10.86
N SER A 94 -17.62 3.86 10.31
CA SER A 94 -16.37 4.58 10.58
C SER A 94 -15.76 5.17 9.32
N PHE A 95 -15.05 6.28 9.41
CA PHE A 95 -14.41 6.98 8.28
C PHE A 95 -12.98 7.32 8.61
N VAL A 96 -12.11 7.39 7.60
CA VAL A 96 -10.73 7.88 7.78
C VAL A 96 -10.73 9.28 8.37
N ARG A 97 -9.99 9.48 9.46
CA ARG A 97 -9.84 10.77 10.16
C ARG A 97 -8.41 11.29 10.12
N GLU A 98 -7.46 10.38 10.12
CA GLU A 98 -6.04 10.65 10.27
C GLU A 98 -5.26 9.66 9.43
N VAL A 99 -4.27 10.16 8.69
CA VAL A 99 -3.32 9.35 7.93
C VAL A 99 -1.93 9.70 8.45
N ASP A 100 -1.19 8.69 8.88
CA ASP A 100 0.18 8.81 9.38
C ASP A 100 1.11 8.02 8.45
N VAL A 101 2.07 8.74 7.89
CA VAL A 101 3.07 8.25 6.94
C VAL A 101 4.43 8.38 7.58
N SER A 102 5.08 7.23 7.79
CA SER A 102 6.48 7.15 8.21
C SER A 102 7.34 6.76 7.02
N VAL A 103 8.21 7.67 6.56
CA VAL A 103 9.05 7.48 5.36
C VAL A 103 10.30 8.37 5.43
N CYS A 104 11.43 7.89 4.93
CA CYS A 104 12.69 8.66 4.88
C CYS A 104 13.12 9.28 6.23
N GLY A 105 12.75 8.67 7.36
CA GLY A 105 13.05 9.17 8.70
C GLY A 105 12.07 10.21 9.25
N TYR A 106 11.08 10.63 8.45
CA TYR A 106 10.04 11.58 8.86
C TYR A 106 8.76 10.86 9.28
N ASN A 107 8.04 11.45 10.23
CA ASN A 107 6.67 11.12 10.56
C ASN A 107 5.74 12.26 10.10
N ILE A 108 4.90 11.99 9.11
CA ILE A 108 4.00 12.96 8.49
C ILE A 108 2.56 12.57 8.81
N ILE A 109 1.82 13.46 9.48
CA ILE A 109 0.42 13.22 9.86
C ILE A 109 -0.48 14.21 9.13
N LEU A 110 -1.44 13.67 8.38
CA LEU A 110 -2.52 14.38 7.70
C LEU A 110 -3.80 14.20 8.52
N LEU A 111 -4.37 15.30 9.01
CA LEU A 111 -5.53 15.28 9.89
C LEU A 111 -6.77 15.86 9.21
N LYS A 112 -7.92 15.25 9.47
CA LYS A 112 -9.22 15.75 9.04
C LYS A 112 -9.42 17.21 9.46
N ASN A 113 -10.00 18.00 8.56
CA ASN A 113 -10.26 19.44 8.73
C ASN A 113 -8.99 20.32 8.94
N GLN A 114 -7.79 19.82 8.65
CA GLN A 114 -6.55 20.60 8.69
C GLN A 114 -6.05 20.98 7.28
N VAL A 115 -6.97 21.37 6.39
CA VAL A 115 -6.65 21.68 4.98
C VAL A 115 -5.46 22.64 4.88
N GLY A 116 -4.46 22.26 4.09
CA GLY A 116 -3.25 23.05 3.85
C GLY A 116 -2.21 22.98 4.97
N ARG A 117 -2.42 22.16 6.01
CA ARG A 117 -1.48 21.98 7.11
C ARG A 117 -1.21 20.51 7.39
N VAL A 118 0.04 20.21 7.72
CA VAL A 118 0.49 18.84 8.01
C VAL A 118 1.36 18.86 9.25
N MET A 119 1.31 17.80 10.04
CA MET A 119 2.23 17.64 11.15
C MET A 119 3.44 16.85 10.68
N VAL A 120 4.64 17.36 10.90
CA VAL A 120 5.90 16.69 10.59
C VAL A 120 6.71 16.61 11.87
N ASP A 121 7.02 15.40 12.33
CA ASP A 121 7.80 15.15 13.55
C ASP A 121 7.31 15.91 14.78
N GLY A 122 5.98 16.11 14.87
CA GLY A 122 5.31 16.82 15.96
C GLY A 122 5.13 18.34 15.73
N GLU A 123 5.69 18.91 14.67
CA GLU A 123 5.52 20.32 14.32
C GLU A 123 4.43 20.51 13.26
N LEU A 124 3.51 21.45 13.49
CA LEU A 124 2.46 21.78 12.53
C LEU A 124 2.97 22.80 11.50
N LEU A 125 3.06 22.38 10.23
CA LEU A 125 3.58 23.17 9.13
C LEU A 125 2.49 23.46 8.08
N ASN A 126 2.63 24.58 7.37
CA ASN A 126 1.80 24.88 6.20
C ASN A 126 2.40 24.21 4.96
N LEU A 127 1.54 23.71 4.08
CA LEU A 127 1.95 23.20 2.77
C LEU A 127 2.37 24.34 1.83
N PRO A 128 3.35 24.12 0.93
CA PRO A 128 4.09 22.87 0.72
C PRO A 128 5.26 22.66 1.70
N VAL A 129 5.66 21.40 1.90
CA VAL A 129 6.83 21.00 2.71
C VAL A 129 7.80 20.15 1.85
N GLN A 130 9.09 20.50 1.86
CA GLN A 130 10.14 19.82 1.07
C GLN A 130 10.69 18.55 1.75
N LEU A 131 9.83 17.59 2.05
CA LEU A 131 10.20 16.30 2.66
C LEU A 131 9.53 15.14 1.89
N GLY A 132 10.08 14.80 0.72
CA GLY A 132 9.34 13.97 -0.26
C GLY A 132 8.09 14.71 -0.77
N GLU A 133 8.29 15.99 -1.11
CA GLU A 133 7.29 16.96 -1.60
C GLU A 133 5.86 16.69 -1.12
N VAL A 134 5.54 17.16 0.08
CA VAL A 134 4.14 17.22 0.53
C VAL A 134 3.56 18.54 0.01
N SER A 135 2.53 18.44 -0.83
CA SER A 135 1.91 19.59 -1.48
C SER A 135 0.39 19.47 -1.46
N GLN A 136 -0.30 20.58 -1.69
CA GLN A 136 -1.75 20.57 -1.88
C GLN A 136 -2.06 20.61 -3.38
N ARG A 137 -2.82 19.63 -3.86
CA ARG A 137 -3.36 19.56 -5.22
C ARG A 137 -4.87 19.64 -5.15
N GLY A 138 -5.44 20.82 -5.45
CA GLY A 138 -6.87 21.06 -5.27
C GLY A 138 -7.29 20.91 -3.81
N HIS A 139 -8.20 19.98 -3.53
CA HIS A 139 -8.69 19.66 -2.18
C HIS A 139 -8.00 18.46 -1.54
N THR A 140 -6.82 18.09 -2.01
CA THR A 140 -6.13 16.87 -1.57
C THR A 140 -4.69 17.20 -1.19
N ALA A 141 -4.23 16.71 -0.04
CA ALA A 141 -2.80 16.64 0.27
C ALA A 141 -2.18 15.49 -0.51
N VAL A 142 -1.03 15.70 -1.12
CA VAL A 142 -0.28 14.69 -1.88
C VAL A 142 1.17 14.72 -1.42
N MET A 143 1.66 13.59 -0.93
CA MET A 143 3.08 13.32 -0.65
C MET A 143 3.64 12.43 -1.75
N GLU A 144 4.74 12.83 -2.38
CA GLU A 144 5.39 12.08 -3.46
C GLU A 144 6.89 11.93 -3.20
N THR A 145 7.36 10.68 -3.20
CA THR A 145 8.77 10.37 -3.05
C THR A 145 9.45 10.12 -4.40
N ASP A 146 10.76 10.31 -4.45
CA ASP A 146 11.60 10.02 -5.63
C ASP A 146 11.57 8.53 -6.02
N PHE A 147 11.42 7.63 -5.05
CA PHE A 147 11.24 6.20 -5.29
C PHE A 147 9.82 5.81 -5.72
N GLY A 148 8.90 6.78 -5.87
CA GLY A 148 7.59 6.58 -6.49
C GLY A 148 6.43 6.21 -5.56
N LEU A 149 6.63 6.19 -4.23
CA LEU A 149 5.49 6.17 -3.30
C LEU A 149 4.75 7.51 -3.39
N SER A 150 3.42 7.42 -3.59
CA SER A 150 2.50 8.54 -3.51
C SER A 150 1.41 8.24 -2.50
N VAL A 151 1.20 9.14 -1.54
CA VAL A 151 0.11 9.07 -0.56
C VAL A 151 -0.74 10.32 -0.65
N SER A 152 -2.05 10.17 -0.78
CA SER A 152 -2.97 11.30 -0.85
C SER A 152 -4.17 11.18 0.07
N TYR A 153 -4.57 12.31 0.66
CA TYR A 153 -5.70 12.40 1.57
C TYR A 153 -6.55 13.65 1.28
N ASP A 154 -7.86 13.50 1.18
CA ASP A 154 -8.83 14.57 0.85
C ASP A 154 -9.22 15.46 2.06
N TRP A 155 -8.52 15.33 3.20
CA TRP A 155 -8.84 16.00 4.47
C TRP A 155 -10.18 15.59 5.08
N ASN A 156 -10.83 14.58 4.53
CA ASN A 156 -12.14 14.15 4.94
C ASN A 156 -12.22 12.65 5.12
N SER A 157 -12.19 11.81 4.08
CA SER A 157 -12.42 10.36 4.21
C SER A 157 -11.71 9.49 3.17
N GLU A 158 -11.06 10.07 2.17
CA GLU A 158 -10.42 9.31 1.09
C GLU A 158 -8.91 9.29 1.29
N LEU A 159 -8.35 8.09 1.49
CA LEU A 159 -6.93 7.80 1.46
C LEU A 159 -6.61 7.01 0.19
N VAL A 160 -5.61 7.44 -0.58
CA VAL A 160 -5.08 6.68 -1.72
C VAL A 160 -3.56 6.53 -1.57
N ILE A 161 -3.07 5.31 -1.78
CA ILE A 161 -1.66 4.95 -1.78
C ILE A 161 -1.33 4.35 -3.14
N LYS A 162 -0.28 4.87 -3.78
CA LYS A 162 0.26 4.34 -5.03
C LYS A 162 1.71 3.94 -4.83
N LEU A 163 2.08 2.79 -5.37
CA LEU A 163 3.41 2.21 -5.24
C LEU A 163 3.90 1.59 -6.54
N PRO A 164 5.18 1.72 -6.90
CA PRO A 164 5.74 1.03 -8.05
C PRO A 164 5.73 -0.49 -7.88
N CYS A 165 5.70 -1.22 -8.99
CA CYS A 165 5.68 -2.68 -9.01
C CYS A 165 6.90 -3.33 -8.35
N SER A 166 8.01 -2.60 -8.20
CA SER A 166 9.19 -3.07 -7.45
C SER A 166 8.88 -3.41 -5.98
N TYR A 167 7.82 -2.84 -5.40
CA TYR A 167 7.41 -3.08 -4.01
C TYR A 167 6.44 -4.25 -3.84
N TYR A 168 5.92 -4.87 -4.91
CA TYR A 168 4.79 -5.82 -4.81
C TYR A 168 5.06 -7.04 -3.93
N THR A 169 6.32 -7.48 -3.81
CA THR A 169 6.71 -8.62 -2.95
C THR A 169 7.20 -8.20 -1.57
N SER A 170 7.25 -6.90 -1.28
CA SER A 170 7.89 -6.33 -0.09
C SER A 170 6.94 -5.46 0.73
N VAL A 171 5.63 -5.64 0.57
CA VAL A 171 4.58 -4.87 1.26
C VAL A 171 3.60 -5.81 1.98
N CYS A 172 3.22 -5.41 3.19
CA CYS A 172 2.27 -6.11 4.04
C CYS A 172 1.13 -5.18 4.49
N VAL A 173 -0.05 -5.76 4.63
CA VAL A 173 -1.22 -5.21 5.33
C VAL A 173 -1.38 -5.90 6.68
N ALA A 174 -1.74 -5.16 7.73
CA ALA A 174 -2.04 -5.76 9.03
C ALA A 174 -3.56 -5.96 9.17
N THR A 175 -4.07 -7.08 8.68
CA THR A 175 -5.29 -7.68 9.27
C THR A 175 -4.87 -9.01 9.90
N SER A 176 -5.09 -9.11 11.21
CA SER A 176 -4.83 -10.23 12.12
C SER A 176 -4.13 -11.50 11.57
N THR A 177 -2.93 -11.77 12.10
CA THR A 177 -2.25 -13.09 12.21
C THR A 177 -1.63 -13.78 10.99
N VAL A 178 -1.58 -13.18 9.80
CA VAL A 178 -0.75 -13.72 8.71
C VAL A 178 0.03 -12.60 8.04
N THR A 179 1.35 -12.75 7.95
CA THR A 179 2.21 -11.94 7.07
C THR A 179 1.83 -12.27 5.63
N THR A 180 0.75 -11.69 5.12
CA THR A 180 0.34 -11.86 3.73
C THR A 180 1.11 -10.87 2.88
N VAL A 181 2.23 -11.34 2.32
CA VAL A 181 2.89 -10.71 1.18
C VAL A 181 1.95 -10.84 -0.01
N MET A 182 1.25 -9.76 -0.38
CA MET A 182 0.44 -9.51 -1.60
C MET A 182 -0.06 -10.72 -2.42
N SER A 183 -0.47 -11.80 -1.76
CA SER A 183 -0.95 -13.03 -2.39
C SER A 183 -1.69 -13.90 -1.38
N SER A 184 -2.96 -14.11 -1.68
CA SER A 184 -3.90 -15.07 -1.12
C SER A 184 -4.72 -14.65 0.12
N ARG A 185 -5.98 -14.30 -0.18
CA ARG A 185 -7.21 -14.62 0.56
C ARG A 185 -7.23 -14.23 2.04
N ILE A 186 -7.72 -13.03 2.33
CA ILE A 186 -8.31 -12.74 3.64
C ILE A 186 -9.75 -13.26 3.62
N GLN A 187 -10.02 -14.37 4.33
CA GLN A 187 -11.36 -14.63 4.86
C GLN A 187 -11.54 -13.81 6.14
N PRO A 188 -12.73 -13.24 6.40
CA PRO A 188 -12.99 -12.55 7.66
C PRO A 188 -12.81 -13.53 8.83
N ALA A 189 -11.91 -13.19 9.75
CA ALA A 189 -11.71 -13.94 10.97
C ALA A 189 -13.01 -13.96 11.79
N LYS A 190 -13.51 -15.17 12.10
CA LYS A 190 -14.49 -15.36 13.17
C LYS A 190 -13.87 -14.87 14.47
N VAL A 191 -14.45 -13.83 15.05
CA VAL A 191 -14.23 -13.48 16.46
C VAL A 191 -14.73 -14.64 17.30
N SER A 192 -13.82 -15.41 17.90
CA SER A 192 -14.17 -16.31 18.99
C SER A 192 -14.07 -15.50 20.27
N LEU A 193 -15.22 -15.21 20.86
CA LEU A 193 -15.31 -14.73 22.23
C LEU A 193 -14.94 -15.90 23.14
N GLN A 194 -13.91 -15.70 23.96
CA GLN A 194 -13.72 -16.45 25.21
C GLN A 194 -14.59 -15.84 26.31
#